data_AF-A0A942ZDW5-F1
#
_entry.id   AF-A0A942ZDW5-F1
#
_cell.length_a   1.000
_cell.length_b   1.000
_cell.length_c   1.000
_cell.angle_alpha   90.00
_cell.angle_beta   90.00
_cell.angle_gamma   90.00
#
_symmetry.space_group_name_H-M   'P 1'
#
loop_
_entity.id
_entity.type
_entity.pdbx_description
1 polymer ?
#
loop_
_entity_poly.entity_id
_entity_poly.type
_entity_poly.pdbx_seq_one_letter_code
_entity_poly.pdbx_strand_id
1 'polypeptide(L)'
;MNLWNNDVEIEFFNESLKKFASKEKLFYNLNGEYFAYIPKDKSKQQNLTLQSRNSLIGHFTETWAKNILYPIAKKFNLYALNNSMRRNWFN
;
A
#
# COMPACT_ATOMS: atom_id res chain seq x y z
N MET A 1 4.00 3.12 -18.53
CA MET A 1 3.23 2.57 -17.40
C MET A 1 4.24 2.26 -16.34
N ASN A 2 4.38 3.13 -15.34
CA ASN A 2 5.39 2.94 -14.31
C ASN A 2 4.77 2.09 -13.21
N LEU A 3 5.41 0.97 -12.93
CA LEU A 3 5.09 0.12 -11.78
C LEU A 3 5.51 0.86 -10.50
N TRP A 4 5.42 0.18 -9.34
CA TRP A 4 5.77 0.76 -8.06
C TRP A 4 7.15 1.48 -8.11
N ASN A 5 7.15 2.78 -7.86
CA ASN A 5 8.32 3.64 -7.86
C ASN A 5 8.23 4.64 -6.69
N ASN A 6 9.27 5.46 -6.52
CA ASN A 6 9.32 6.45 -5.43
C ASN A 6 8.17 7.45 -5.49
N ASP A 7 7.67 7.80 -6.68
CA ASP A 7 6.54 8.73 -6.83
C ASP A 7 5.23 8.12 -6.29
N VAL A 8 4.98 6.84 -6.62
CA VAL A 8 3.84 6.07 -6.10
C VAL A 8 3.93 5.93 -4.58
N GLU A 9 5.13 5.79 -4.06
CA GLU A 9 5.36 5.72 -2.62
C GLU A 9 5.06 7.06 -1.92
N ILE A 10 5.47 8.18 -2.50
CA ILE A 10 5.11 9.53 -2.02
C ILE A 10 3.59 9.73 -2.07
N GLU A 11 2.94 9.30 -3.14
CA GLU A 11 1.48 9.33 -3.28
C GLU A 11 0.79 8.50 -2.21
N PHE A 12 1.28 7.28 -1.93
CA PHE A 12 0.79 6.44 -0.84
C PHE A 12 0.84 7.17 0.51
N PHE A 13 1.97 7.80 0.85
CA PHE A 13 2.10 8.51 2.13
C PHE A 13 1.13 9.71 2.20
N ASN A 14 1.03 10.49 1.13
CA ASN A 14 0.15 11.66 1.08
C ASN A 14 -1.33 11.27 1.19
N GLU A 15 -1.78 10.27 0.43
CA GLU A 15 -3.16 9.78 0.47
C GLU A 15 -3.49 9.12 1.81
N SER A 16 -2.55 8.36 2.37
CA SER A 16 -2.74 7.74 3.68
C SER A 16 -2.81 8.77 4.80
N LEU A 17 -2.02 9.85 4.75
CA LEU A 17 -2.10 10.95 5.70
C LEU A 17 -3.39 11.74 5.61
N LYS A 18 -3.93 11.95 4.40
CA LYS A 18 -5.24 12.60 4.20
C LYS A 18 -6.38 11.75 4.76
N LYS A 19 -6.34 10.43 4.57
CA LYS A 19 -7.39 9.50 5.01
C LYS A 19 -7.31 9.15 6.49
N PHE A 20 -6.10 9.00 7.02
CA PHE A 20 -5.83 8.59 8.40
C PHE A 20 -4.97 9.66 9.07
N ALA A 21 -5.59 10.53 9.85
CA ALA A 21 -4.97 11.70 10.46
C ALA A 21 -3.79 11.40 11.43
N SER A 22 -3.56 10.14 11.81
CA SER A 22 -2.55 9.76 12.81
C SER A 22 -1.23 9.32 12.17
N LYS A 23 -0.21 10.19 12.25
CA LYS A 23 1.17 9.92 11.78
C LYS A 23 1.78 8.68 12.44
N GLU A 24 1.38 8.36 13.67
CA GLU A 24 1.84 7.16 14.41
C GLU A 24 1.46 5.85 13.72
N LYS A 25 0.38 5.87 12.92
CA LYS A 25 -0.11 4.67 12.23
C LYS A 25 0.61 4.41 10.91
N LEU A 26 1.41 5.37 10.45
CA LEU A 26 2.09 5.35 9.15
C LEU A 26 3.62 5.34 9.29
N PHE A 27 4.15 6.00 10.32
CA PHE A 27 5.57 6.17 10.57
C PHE A 27 5.98 5.54 11.90
N TYR A 28 7.22 5.05 11.95
CA TYR A 28 7.85 4.59 13.17
C TYR A 28 8.22 5.80 14.03
N ASN A 29 7.84 5.80 15.31
CA ASN A 29 8.31 6.80 16.26
C ASN A 29 9.59 6.28 16.92
N LEU A 30 10.73 6.89 16.59
CA LEU A 30 12.01 6.64 17.23
C LEU A 30 12.39 7.89 18.03
N ASN A 31 12.33 7.82 19.36
CA ASN A 31 12.72 8.91 20.27
C ASN A 31 12.03 10.26 20.00
N GLY A 32 10.76 10.25 19.57
CA GLY A 32 9.99 11.47 19.28
C GLY A 32 10.07 11.94 17.82
N GLU A 33 10.89 11.29 16.99
CA GLU A 33 10.98 11.55 15.55
C GLU A 33 10.25 10.47 14.75
N TYR A 34 9.58 10.86 13.67
CA TYR A 34 8.80 9.96 12.82
C TYR A 34 9.59 9.56 11.57
N PHE A 35 9.81 8.25 11.39
CA PHE A 35 10.57 7.70 10.27
C PHE A 35 9.70 6.78 9.40
N ALA A 36 9.85 6.88 8.08
CA ALA A 36 9.25 5.94 7.13
C ALA A 36 9.94 4.56 7.17
N TYR A 37 11.22 4.52 7.53
CA TYR A 37 12.03 3.32 7.54
C TYR A 37 12.92 3.31 8.78
N ILE A 38 12.96 2.17 9.49
CA ILE A 38 13.87 2.01 10.64
C ILE A 38 15.29 1.81 10.09
N PRO A 39 16.27 2.63 10.51
CA PRO A 39 17.68 2.42 10.20
C PRO A 39 18.16 1.04 10.67
N LYS A 40 18.89 0.29 9.83
CA LYS A 40 19.32 -1.10 10.12
C LYS A 40 20.15 -1.22 11.40
N ASP A 41 20.90 -0.18 11.74
CA ASP A 41 21.71 -0.02 12.95
C ASP A 41 20.86 0.12 14.24
N LYS A 42 19.61 0.60 14.14
CA LYS A 42 18.67 0.77 15.27
C LYS A 42 17.65 -0.37 15.40
N SER A 43 17.65 -1.31 14.45
CA SER A 43 16.68 -2.42 14.36
C SER A 43 16.65 -3.37 15.57
N LYS A 44 17.75 -3.48 16.32
CA LYS A 44 17.82 -4.34 17.53
C LYS A 44 17.09 -3.78 18.75
N GLN A 45 16.78 -2.48 18.78
CA GLN A 45 16.27 -1.82 19.99
C GLN A 45 14.74 -1.75 20.06
N GLN A 46 14.02 -1.99 18.96
CA GLN A 46 12.57 -1.81 18.95
C GLN A 46 11.87 -2.83 18.05
N ASN A 47 11.18 -3.80 18.67
CA ASN A 47 10.20 -4.68 18.04
C ASN A 47 8.94 -3.90 17.62
N LEU A 48 9.10 -2.78 16.91
CA LEU A 48 7.99 -1.96 16.44
C LEU A 48 7.45 -2.58 15.16
N THR A 49 6.47 -3.47 15.30
CA THR A 49 5.69 -3.93 14.16
C THR A 49 4.57 -2.92 13.92
N LEU A 50 4.66 -2.14 12.84
CA LEU A 50 3.60 -1.18 12.47
C LEU A 50 2.45 -1.91 11.75
N GLN A 51 1.68 -2.70 12.49
CA GLN A 51 0.57 -3.51 11.95
C GLN A 51 -0.43 -2.68 11.13
N SER A 52 -0.73 -1.46 11.57
CA SER A 52 -1.60 -0.54 10.85
C SER A 52 -1.11 -0.22 9.44
N ARG A 53 0.22 -0.08 9.25
CA ARG A 53 0.79 0.24 7.94
C ARG A 53 0.62 -0.91 6.96
N ASN A 54 0.75 -2.16 7.42
CA ASN A 54 0.59 -3.33 6.55
C ASN A 54 -0.83 -3.43 5.97
N SER A 55 -1.86 -3.11 6.76
CA SER A 55 -3.23 -3.04 6.26
C SER A 55 -3.45 -1.86 5.31
N LEU A 56 -2.85 -0.69 5.62
CA LEU A 56 -2.97 0.52 4.80
C LEU A 56 -2.31 0.37 3.43
N ILE A 57 -1.10 -0.19 3.38
CA ILE A 57 -0.39 -0.43 2.12
C ILE A 57 -1.13 -1.47 1.27
N GLY A 58 -1.74 -2.49 1.91
CA GLY A 58 -2.62 -3.44 1.23
C GLY A 58 -3.81 -2.77 0.54
N HIS A 59 -4.58 -1.95 1.27
CA HIS A 59 -5.74 -1.26 0.69
C HIS A 59 -5.32 -0.27 -0.43
N PHE A 60 -4.21 0.44 -0.26
CA PHE A 60 -3.71 1.35 -1.29
C PHE A 60 -3.27 0.59 -2.54
N THR A 61 -2.49 -0.48 -2.39
CA THR A 61 -1.99 -1.29 -3.51
C THR A 61 -3.12 -1.97 -4.27
N GLU A 62 -4.19 -2.40 -3.61
CA GLU A 62 -5.39 -2.92 -4.30
C GLU A 62 -6.05 -1.87 -5.20
N THR A 63 -6.20 -0.64 -4.70
CA THR A 63 -6.77 0.47 -5.49
C THR A 63 -5.86 0.85 -6.65
N TRP A 64 -4.56 0.95 -6.38
CA TRP A 64 -3.54 1.24 -7.39
C TRP A 64 -3.49 0.18 -8.49
N ALA A 65 -3.49 -1.10 -8.12
CA ALA A 65 -3.51 -2.22 -9.06
C ALA A 65 -4.79 -2.22 -9.90
N LYS A 66 -5.95 -1.92 -9.29
CA LYS A 66 -7.21 -1.77 -10.03
C LYS A 66 -7.12 -0.66 -11.07
N ASN A 67 -6.58 0.52 -10.71
CA ASN A 67 -6.44 1.64 -11.64
C ASN A 67 -5.52 1.32 -12.82
N ILE A 68 -4.48 0.52 -12.57
CA ILE A 68 -3.54 0.02 -13.59
C ILE A 68 -4.21 -1.00 -14.52
N LEU A 69 -4.95 -1.95 -13.96
CA LEU A 69 -5.51 -3.06 -14.72
C LEU A 69 -6.82 -2.70 -15.42
N TYR A 70 -7.57 -1.71 -14.92
CA TYR A 70 -8.88 -1.34 -15.46
C TYR A 70 -8.85 -0.89 -16.94
N PRO A 71 -7.92 -0.01 -17.38
CA PRO A 71 -7.80 0.36 -18.80
C PRO A 71 -7.46 -0.85 -19.69
N ILE A 72 -6.65 -1.78 -19.18
CA ILE A 72 -6.29 -3.01 -19.88
C ILE A 72 -7.52 -3.92 -20.01
N ALA A 73 -8.23 -4.16 -18.89
CA ALA A 73 -9.45 -4.96 -18.87
C ALA A 73 -10.50 -4.40 -19.83
N LYS A 74 -10.72 -3.09 -19.83
CA LYS A 74 -11.65 -2.41 -20.76
C LYS A 74 -11.25 -2.61 -22.23
N LYS A 75 -9.95 -2.57 -22.55
CA LYS A 75 -9.44 -2.81 -23.91
C LYS A 75 -9.73 -4.22 -24.41
N PHE A 76 -9.77 -5.20 -23.52
CA PHE A 76 -10.09 -6.61 -23.83
C PHE A 76 -11.57 -6.97 -23.58
N ASN A 77 -12.43 -5.98 -23.30
CA ASN A 77 -13.84 -6.17 -22.93
C ASN A 77 -14.02 -7.13 -21.72
N LEU A 78 -13.05 -7.14 -20.81
CA LEU A 78 -13.05 -7.92 -19.58
C LEU A 78 -13.61 -7.08 -18.44
N TYR A 79 -14.48 -7.67 -17.62
CA TYR A 79 -15.02 -7.03 -16.42
C TYR A 79 -14.25 -7.50 -15.19
N ALA A 80 -13.62 -6.57 -14.48
CA ALA A 80 -13.01 -6.85 -13.19
C ALA A 80 -14.10 -6.87 -12.11
N LEU A 81 -14.49 -8.07 -11.66
CA LEU A 81 -15.32 -8.24 -10.47
C LEU A 81 -14.49 -7.82 -9.24
N ASN A 82 -14.96 -6.78 -8.55
CA ASN A 82 -14.40 -6.39 -7.26
C ASN A 82 -14.46 -7.61 -6.31
N ASN A 83 -13.32 -7.89 -5.69
CA ASN A 83 -13.12 -8.82 -4.56
C ASN A 83 -12.81 -10.31 -4.82
N SER A 84 -12.55 -10.77 -6.04
CA SER A 84 -11.84 -12.05 -6.26
C SER A 84 -11.50 -12.31 -7.73
N MET A 85 -10.23 -12.54 -8.04
CA MET A 85 -9.88 -13.33 -9.22
C MET A 85 -10.26 -14.79 -8.95
N ARG A 86 -11.46 -15.19 -9.36
CA ARG A 86 -11.86 -16.60 -9.34
C ARG A 86 -11.43 -17.24 -10.65
N ARG A 87 -10.41 -18.10 -10.61
CA ARG A 87 -10.17 -19.09 -11.67
C ARG A 87 -11.34 -20.07 -11.62
N ASN A 88 -12.21 -20.03 -12.62
CA ASN A 88 -13.27 -21.04 -12.76
C ASN A 88 -12.61 -22.41 -12.96
N TRP A 89 -12.75 -23.26 -11.96
CA TRP A 89 -12.51 -24.70 -12.06
C TRP A 89 -13.89 -25.37 -12.16
N PHE A 90 -14.49 -25.33 -13.34
CA PHE A 90 -15.54 -26.26 -13.73
C PHE A 90 -15.41 -26.50 -15.23
N ASN A 91 -14.71 -27.59 -15.54
CA ASN A 91 -15.02 -28.57 -16.58
C ASN A 91 -14.44 -29.90 -16.11
#